data_AF-A0A0M8SKG3-F1
#
_entry.id   AF-A0A0M8SKG3-F1
#
_cell.length_a   1.000
_cell.length_b   1.000
_cell.length_c   1.000
_cell.angle_alpha   90.00
_cell.angle_beta   90.00
_cell.angle_gamma   90.00
#
_symmetry.space_group_name_H-M   'P 1'
#
loop_
_entity.id
_entity.type
_entity.pdbx_description
1 polymer ?
#
loop_
_entity_poly.entity_id
_entity_poly.type
_entity_poly.pdbx_seq_one_letter_code
_entity_poly.pdbx_strand_id
1 'polypeptide(L)'
;MTSSAVRRVAPPGCACPSLPLTLFDGTPRTYLLNDPADCTGPHARHAAYHPRVHLAYLLARQGREARWVAQFTDLPLTAAQRISRAATATPSPSARALRPARR
;
A
#
# COMPACT_ATOMS: atom_id res chain seq x y z
N MET A 1 20.74 24.44 -20.07
CA MET A 1 21.36 24.11 -18.78
C MET A 1 20.32 23.43 -17.92
N THR A 2 20.59 22.19 -17.53
CA THR A 2 19.65 21.21 -16.96
C THR A 2 19.29 21.56 -15.51
N SER A 3 17.99 21.77 -15.26
CA SER A 3 17.47 22.02 -13.91
C SER A 3 17.47 20.71 -13.12
N SER A 4 18.39 20.58 -12.18
CA SER A 4 18.44 19.43 -11.26
C SER A 4 17.24 19.50 -10.32
N ALA A 5 16.24 18.66 -10.59
CA ALA A 5 15.11 18.46 -9.69
C ALA A 5 15.62 17.78 -8.41
N VAL A 6 15.87 18.57 -7.37
CA VAL A 6 16.12 18.10 -6.02
C VAL A 6 14.93 17.22 -5.61
N ARG A 7 15.16 15.91 -5.58
CA ARG A 7 14.21 14.91 -5.11
C ARG A 7 14.03 15.15 -3.61
N ARG A 8 13.06 15.98 -3.22
CA ARG A 8 12.66 16.10 -1.80
C ARG A 8 12.11 14.74 -1.39
N VAL A 9 12.92 13.99 -0.66
CA VAL A 9 12.47 12.79 0.04
C VAL A 9 11.47 13.28 1.09
N ALA A 10 10.20 12.93 0.92
CA ALA A 10 9.17 13.22 1.91
C ALA A 10 9.57 12.58 3.26
N PRO A 11 9.33 13.25 4.40
CA PRO A 11 9.68 12.70 5.70
C PRO A 11 9.03 11.31 5.90
N PRO A 12 9.74 10.35 6.50
CA PRO A 12 9.19 9.03 6.82
C PRO A 12 8.06 9.22 7.82
N GLY A 13 6.81 9.03 7.37
CA GLY A 13 5.61 9.18 8.19
C GLY A 13 4.46 9.97 7.54
N CYS A 14 4.70 10.70 6.45
CA CYS A 14 3.65 11.48 5.76
C CYS A 14 3.34 11.01 4.33
N ALA A 15 4.08 10.04 3.79
CA ALA A 15 3.81 9.52 2.46
C ALA A 15 2.75 8.41 2.53
N CYS A 16 1.73 8.52 1.70
CA CYS A 16 0.69 7.52 1.63
C CYS A 16 1.23 6.18 1.13
N PRO A 17 0.87 5.08 1.81
CA PRO A 17 1.41 3.77 1.47
C PRO A 17 1.01 3.46 0.03
N SER A 18 2.01 3.16 -0.78
CA SER A 18 1.85 2.87 -2.21
C SER A 18 2.78 1.74 -2.62
N LEU A 19 2.38 0.99 -3.65
CA LEU A 19 3.05 -0.24 -4.04
C LEU A 19 3.06 -0.36 -5.57
N PRO A 20 4.22 -0.62 -6.19
CA PRO A 20 4.27 -0.98 -7.60
C PRO A 20 3.64 -2.37 -7.79
N LEU A 21 2.62 -2.44 -8.64
CA LEU A 21 1.89 -3.64 -8.99
C LEU A 21 1.73 -3.74 -10.50
N THR A 22 1.57 -4.97 -10.97
CA THR A 22 1.15 -5.29 -12.33
C THR A 22 -0.23 -5.92 -12.22
N LEU A 23 -1.23 -5.29 -12.83
CA LEU A 23 -2.60 -5.81 -12.86
C LEU A 23 -2.83 -6.57 -14.18
N PHE A 24 -4.08 -6.74 -14.60
CA PHE A 24 -4.42 -7.50 -15.82
C PHE A 24 -3.92 -6.87 -17.12
N ASP A 25 -3.70 -5.55 -17.13
CA ASP A 25 -3.15 -4.83 -18.28
C ASP A 25 -1.64 -5.10 -18.49
N GLY A 26 -1.02 -5.91 -17.61
CA GLY A 26 0.39 -6.26 -17.71
C GLY A 26 1.35 -5.10 -17.47
N THR A 27 0.84 -3.89 -17.24
CA THR A 27 1.65 -2.67 -17.13
C THR A 27 1.99 -2.41 -15.66
N PRO A 28 3.28 -2.33 -15.29
CA PRO A 28 3.66 -1.95 -13.94
C PRO A 28 3.22 -0.50 -13.65
N ARG A 29 2.44 -0.31 -12.59
CA ARG A 29 2.03 1.02 -12.10
C ARG A 29 2.11 1.06 -10.58
N THR A 30 2.33 2.25 -10.04
CA THR A 30 2.28 2.45 -8.59
C THR A 30 0.84 2.67 -8.17
N TYR A 31 0.36 1.90 -7.19
CA TYR A 31 -1.00 2.03 -6.67
C TYR A 31 -0.99 2.46 -5.21
N LEU A 32 -1.93 3.33 -4.84
CA LEU A 32 -2.19 3.69 -3.45
C LEU A 32 -2.84 2.49 -2.73
N LEU A 33 -2.37 2.20 -1.52
CA LEU A 33 -2.90 1.14 -0.66
C LEU A 33 -4.01 1.64 0.28
N ASN A 34 -4.00 2.93 0.62
CA ASN A 34 -5.07 3.59 1.38
C ASN A 34 -5.90 4.50 0.47
N ASP A 35 -7.07 4.89 0.97
CA ASP A 35 -7.87 5.93 0.34
C ASP A 35 -7.08 7.25 0.30
N PRO A 36 -7.05 7.96 -0.84
CA PRO A 36 -6.39 9.26 -0.91
C PRO A 36 -6.95 10.29 0.06
N ALA A 37 -8.23 10.18 0.46
CA ALA A 37 -8.86 11.06 1.45
C ALA A 37 -8.36 10.82 2.88
N ASP A 38 -7.95 9.58 3.23
CA ASP A 38 -7.42 9.23 4.56
C ASP A 38 -5.96 9.68 4.77
N CYS A 39 -5.45 10.47 3.83
CA CYS A 39 -4.05 10.58 3.56
C CYS A 39 -3.69 12.05 3.47
N THR A 40 -3.25 12.60 4.60
CA THR A 40 -3.00 14.04 4.80
C THR A 40 -1.68 14.53 4.23
N GLY A 41 -0.85 13.66 3.66
CA GLY A 41 0.48 14.01 3.14
C GLY A 41 0.64 13.76 1.64
N PRO A 42 1.81 14.12 1.07
CA PRO A 42 2.03 14.04 -0.36
C PRO A 42 1.99 12.58 -0.84
N HIS A 43 1.06 12.29 -1.73
CA HIS A 43 1.06 11.07 -2.52
C HIS A 43 2.16 11.13 -3.57
N ALA A 44 2.72 9.97 -3.95
CA ALA A 44 3.60 9.92 -5.12
C ALA A 44 2.82 10.44 -6.34
N ARG A 45 3.36 11.43 -7.06
CA ARG A 45 2.68 12.12 -8.20
C ARG A 45 2.14 11.17 -9.29
N HIS A 46 2.61 9.93 -9.33
CA HIS A 46 2.24 8.91 -10.32
C HIS A 46 1.51 7.71 -9.72
N ALA A 47 1.12 7.78 -8.43
CA ALA A 47 0.36 6.71 -7.80
C ALA A 47 -1.12 6.82 -8.18
N ALA A 48 -1.67 5.74 -8.74
CA ALA A 48 -3.09 5.63 -9.05
C ALA A 48 -3.86 5.07 -7.86
N TYR A 49 -5.07 5.56 -7.61
CA TYR A 49 -6.00 4.88 -6.72
C TYR A 49 -6.80 3.83 -7.50
N HIS A 50 -6.94 2.64 -6.93
CA HIS A 50 -7.77 1.58 -7.51
C HIS A 50 -8.57 0.90 -6.38
N PRO A 51 -9.91 0.97 -6.38
CA PRO A 51 -10.73 0.48 -5.27
C PRO A 51 -10.46 -0.99 -4.88
N ARG A 52 -10.27 -1.86 -5.88
CA ARG A 52 -9.95 -3.29 -5.63
C ARG A 52 -8.59 -3.49 -4.95
N VAL A 53 -7.59 -2.65 -5.25
CA VAL A 53 -6.27 -2.71 -4.61
C VAL A 53 -6.38 -2.27 -3.16
N HIS A 54 -7.14 -1.20 -2.89
CA HIS A 54 -7.42 -0.75 -1.53
C HIS A 54 -8.17 -1.81 -0.72
N LEU A 55 -9.23 -2.39 -1.28
CA LEU A 55 -9.99 -3.49 -0.65
C LEU A 55 -9.09 -4.70 -0.35
N ALA A 56 -8.26 -5.12 -1.31
CA ALA A 56 -7.32 -6.21 -1.12
C ALA A 56 -6.34 -5.93 0.03
N TYR A 57 -5.87 -4.69 0.16
CA TYR A 57 -4.99 -4.28 1.26
C TYR A 57 -5.70 -4.34 2.61
N LEU A 58 -6.96 -3.87 2.70
CA LEU A 58 -7.77 -3.96 3.93
C LEU A 58 -7.98 -5.43 4.35
N LEU A 59 -8.34 -6.30 3.41
CA LEU A 59 -8.57 -7.72 3.67
C LEU A 59 -7.28 -8.42 4.10
N ALA A 60 -6.16 -8.13 3.44
CA ALA A 60 -4.87 -8.69 3.83
C ALA A 60 -4.43 -8.23 5.22
N ARG A 61 -4.70 -6.98 5.60
CA ARG A 61 -4.44 -6.48 6.98
C ARG A 61 -5.27 -7.19 8.04
N GLN A 62 -6.43 -7.75 7.68
CA GLN A 62 -7.25 -8.57 8.57
C GLN A 62 -6.77 -10.03 8.67
N GLY A 63 -5.65 -10.38 8.02
CA GLY A 63 -5.09 -11.73 8.04
C GLY A 63 -5.68 -12.68 6.99
N ARG A 64 -6.37 -12.16 5.97
CA ARG A 64 -6.87 -12.99 4.87
C ARG A 64 -5.72 -13.48 3.99
N GLU A 65 -5.82 -14.74 3.57
CA GLU A 65 -4.79 -15.41 2.75
C GLU A 65 -4.78 -14.86 1.31
N ALA A 66 -3.59 -14.78 0.71
CA ALA A 66 -3.38 -14.05 -0.55
C ALA A 66 -4.15 -14.65 -1.75
N ARG A 67 -4.29 -15.97 -1.86
CA ARG A 67 -5.09 -16.59 -2.92
C ARG A 67 -6.57 -16.28 -2.75
N TRP A 68 -7.09 -16.37 -1.52
CA TRP A 68 -8.47 -15.97 -1.24
C TRP A 68 -8.70 -14.49 -1.58
N VAL A 69 -7.77 -13.60 -1.20
CA VAL A 69 -7.85 -12.17 -1.55
C VAL A 69 -7.85 -11.96 -3.06
N ALA A 70 -6.98 -12.67 -3.80
CA ALA A 70 -6.91 -12.59 -5.26
C ALA A 70 -8.25 -12.95 -5.91
N GLN A 71 -8.86 -14.06 -5.47
CA GLN A 71 -10.15 -14.52 -5.98
C GLN A 71 -11.28 -13.54 -5.64
N PHE A 72 -11.35 -13.11 -4.37
CA PHE A 72 -12.42 -12.22 -3.90
C PHE A 72 -12.37 -10.84 -4.54
N THR A 73 -11.18 -10.30 -4.73
CA THR A 73 -10.99 -8.95 -5.30
C THR A 73 -10.85 -8.95 -6.81
N ASP A 74 -10.86 -10.12 -7.45
CA ASP A 74 -10.58 -10.28 -8.87
C ASP A 74 -9.32 -9.49 -9.26
N LEU A 75 -8.20 -9.85 -8.60
CA LEU A 75 -6.87 -9.32 -8.86
C LEU A 75 -5.91 -10.46 -9.23
N PRO A 76 -4.86 -10.19 -10.02
CA PRO A 76 -3.83 -11.19 -10.28
C PRO A 76 -3.20 -11.68 -8.97
N LEU A 77 -2.98 -12.99 -8.87
CA LEU A 77 -2.40 -13.61 -7.66
C LEU A 77 -1.07 -12.98 -7.25
N THR A 78 -0.23 -12.63 -8.23
CA THR A 78 1.05 -11.96 -8.00
C THR A 78 0.87 -10.59 -7.34
N ALA A 79 -0.16 -9.83 -7.73
CA ALA A 79 -0.50 -8.55 -7.10
C ALA A 79 -1.01 -8.75 -5.67
N ALA A 80 -1.94 -9.69 -5.45
CA ALA A 80 -2.47 -10.00 -4.12
C ALA A 80 -1.38 -10.47 -3.14
N GLN A 81 -0.40 -11.27 -3.59
CA GLN A 81 0.75 -11.68 -2.78
C GLN A 81 1.64 -10.51 -2.38
N ARG A 82 1.84 -9.53 -3.28
CA ARG A 82 2.62 -8.32 -2.97
C ARG A 82 1.87 -7.43 -1.98
N ILE A 83 0.58 -7.23 -2.19
CA ILE A 83 -0.29 -6.47 -1.27
C ILE A 83 -0.28 -7.12 0.12
N SER A 84 -0.39 -8.45 0.19
CA SER A 84 -0.40 -9.18 1.46
C SER A 84 0.91 -9.02 2.24
N ARG A 85 2.06 -9.09 1.54
CA ARG A 85 3.37 -8.82 2.14
C ARG A 85 3.49 -7.39 2.65
N ALA A 86 2.97 -6.41 1.91
CA ALA A 86 2.96 -5.01 2.33
C ALA A 86 2.06 -4.80 3.57
N ALA A 87 0.92 -5.47 3.63
CA ALA A 87 0.00 -5.43 4.76
C ALA A 87 0.62 -6.01 6.05
N THR A 88 1.45 -7.05 5.94
CA THR A 88 2.18 -7.62 7.09
C THR A 88 3.41 -6.80 7.49
N ALA A 89 4.07 -6.14 6.54
CA ALA A 89 5.27 -5.36 6.78
C ALA A 89 4.99 -3.99 7.43
N THR A 90 3.76 -3.48 7.27
CA THR A 90 3.35 -2.21 7.87
C THR A 90 2.72 -2.50 9.24
N PRO A 91 3.41 -2.22 10.37
CA PRO A 91 2.80 -2.41 11.67
C PRO A 91 1.59 -1.50 11.78
N SER A 92 0.42 -2.11 11.96
CA SER A 92 -0.82 -1.37 12.25
C SER A 92 -0.58 -0.46 13.47
N PRO A 93 -0.95 0.83 13.45
CA PRO A 93 -0.81 1.70 14.61
C PRO A 93 -1.56 1.14 15.84
N SER A 94 -2.63 0.37 15.63
CA SER A 94 -3.36 -0.35 16.69
C SER A 94 -2.51 -1.40 17.41
N ALA A 95 -1.52 -2.02 16.75
CA ALA A 95 -0.61 -2.99 17.37
C ALA A 95 0.47 -2.31 18.22
N ARG A 96 0.77 -1.04 17.96
CA ARG A 96 1.77 -0.26 18.70
C ARG A 96 1.27 0.21 20.07
N ALA A 97 -0.05 0.29 20.26
CA ALA A 97 -0.69 0.69 21.53
C ALA A 97 -0.74 -0.44 22.59
N LEU A 98 -0.46 -1.69 22.22
CA LEU A 98 -0.63 -2.88 23.08
C LEU A 98 0.70 -3.53 23.50
N ARG A 99 1.80 -2.77 23.52
CA ARG A 99 3.04 -3.23 24.17
C ARG A 99 3.09 -2.65 25.59
N PRO A 100 2.80 -3.43 26.65
CA PRO A 100 3.05 -2.97 28.01
C PRO A 100 4.56 -2.78 28.19
N ALA A 101 4.94 -1.63 28.75
CA ALA A 101 6.30 -1.36 29.16
C ALA A 101 6.71 -2.43 30.19
N ARG A 102 7.68 -3.29 29.84
CA ARG A 102 8.32 -4.16 30.83
C ARG A 102 9.14 -3.26 31.76
N ARG A 103 8.80 -3.35 33.04
CA ARG A 103 9.42 -2.67 34.17
C ARG A 103 10.70 -3.38 34.59
#